data_AF-A0A6L6CXU0-F1
#
_entry.id   AF-A0A6L6CXU0-F1
#
_cell.length_a   1.000
_cell.length_b   1.000
_cell.length_c   1.000
_cell.angle_alpha   90.00
_cell.angle_beta   90.00
_cell.angle_gamma   90.00
#
_symmetry.space_group_name_H-M   'P 1'
#
loop_
_entity.id
_entity.type
_entity.pdbx_description
1 polymer ?
#
loop_
_entity_poly.entity_id
_entity_poly.type
_entity_poly.pdbx_seq_one_letter_code
_entity_poly.pdbx_strand_id
1 'polypeptide(L)' 'MTRALLIDTDPGIDDAVAIALALASPEVDVIGISTVGGNSGLE' A
#
# COMPACT_ATOMS: atom_id res chain seq x y z
N MET A 1 4.12 -13.74 14.61
CA MET A 1 4.34 -14.05 13.19
C MET A 1 3.93 -12.80 12.43
N THR A 2 4.81 -12.20 11.65
CA THR A 2 4.49 -11.08 10.76
C THR A 2 3.57 -11.57 9.64
N ARG A 3 2.54 -10.78 9.30
CA ARG A 3 1.61 -11.11 8.23
C ARG A 3 2.13 -10.56 6.90
N ALA A 4 2.40 -11.44 5.95
CA ALA A 4 2.69 -11.02 4.58
C ALA A 4 1.52 -10.20 4.01
N LEU A 5 1.82 -9.04 3.43
CA LEU A 5 0.85 -8.09 2.92
C LEU A 5 1.23 -7.66 1.50
N LEU A 6 0.31 -7.87 0.56
CA LEU A 6 0.32 -7.26 -0.77
C LEU A 6 -0.70 -6.12 -0.75
N ILE A 7 -0.30 -4.93 -1.20
CA ILE A 7 -1.18 -3.76 -1.26
C ILE A 7 -1.51 -3.49 -2.73
N ASP A 8 -2.79 -3.49 -3.06
CA ASP A 8 -3.31 -3.01 -4.35
C ASP A 8 -4.16 -1.77 -4.08
N THR A 9 -3.85 -0.67 -4.76
CA THR A 9 -4.47 0.64 -4.49
C THR A 9 -4.44 1.53 -5.73
N ASP A 10 -5.40 2.45 -5.85
CA ASP A 10 -5.36 3.59 -6.77
C ASP A 10 -4.81 4.84 -6.06
N PRO A 11 -3.49 5.07 -6.05
CA PRO A 11 -2.85 5.90 -5.03
C PRO A 11 -3.44 7.31 -4.91
N GLY A 12 -4.05 7.58 -3.75
CA GLY A 12 -4.46 8.89 -3.27
C GLY A 12 -3.65 9.35 -2.06
N ILE A 13 -4.07 10.49 -1.48
CA ILE A 13 -3.42 11.04 -0.28
C ILE A 13 -3.56 10.09 0.91
N ASP A 14 -4.73 9.49 1.08
CA ASP A 14 -5.04 8.54 2.14
C ASP A 14 -4.34 7.19 1.93
N ASP A 15 -4.22 6.70 0.70
CA ASP A 15 -3.43 5.49 0.40
C ASP A 15 -1.95 5.68 0.74
N ALA A 16 -1.39 6.87 0.48
CA ALA A 16 -0.01 7.17 0.85
C ALA A 16 0.21 7.05 2.37
N VAL A 17 -0.77 7.50 3.17
CA VAL A 17 -0.74 7.34 4.63
C VAL A 17 -0.88 5.87 5.02
N ALA A 18 -1.78 5.12 4.39
CA ALA A 18 -1.98 3.69 4.64
C ALA A 18 -0.71 2.87 4.32
N ILE A 19 -0.06 3.14 3.19
CA ILE A 19 1.21 2.53 2.81
C ILE A 19 2.30 2.86 3.83
N ALA A 20 2.42 4.12 4.25
CA ALA A 20 3.40 4.54 5.25
C ALA A 20 3.18 3.82 6.60
N LEU A 21 1.93 3.69 7.04
CA LEU A 21 1.56 2.96 8.25
C LEU A 21 1.88 1.46 8.14
N ALA A 22 1.56 0.85 6.99
CA ALA A 22 1.86 -0.56 6.74
C ALA A 22 3.37 -0.84 6.76
N LEU A 23 4.18 0.02 6.12
CA LEU A 23 5.63 -0.09 6.11
C LEU A 23 6.27 0.13 7.48
N ALA A 24 5.65 0.94 8.35
CA ALA A 24 6.14 1.21 9.70
C ALA A 24 5.67 0.16 10.73
N SER A 25 4.68 -0.67 10.41
CA SER A 25 4.09 -1.61 11.36
C SER A 25 4.92 -2.89 11.48
N PRO A 26 5.31 -3.31 12.70
CA PRO A 26 5.98 -4.59 12.92
C PRO A 26 5.03 -5.79 12.82
N GLU A 27 3.73 -5.57 12.60
CA GLU A 27 2.72 -6.64 12.51
C GLU A 27 2.63 -7.25 11.11
N VAL A 28 3.07 -6.50 10.09
CA VAL A 28 2.99 -6.91 8.68
C VAL A 28 4.36 -6.87 8.01
N ASP A 29 4.50 -7.63 6.94
CA ASP A 29 5.64 -7.63 6.04
C ASP A 29 5.12 -7.28 4.64
N VAL A 30 5.39 -6.05 4.17
CA VAL A 30 4.91 -5.59 2.87
C VAL A 30 5.78 -6.21 1.78
N ILE A 31 5.25 -7.25 1.13
CA ILE A 31 5.99 -8.03 0.12
C ILE A 31 5.85 -7.47 -1.30
N GLY A 32 4.95 -6.49 -1.50
CA GLY A 32 4.75 -5.84 -2.78
C GLY A 32 3.63 -4.81 -2.74
N ILE A 33 3.65 -3.91 -3.71
CA ILE A 33 2.61 -2.92 -3.95
C ILE A 33 2.30 -2.92 -5.45
N SER A 34 1.04 -3.10 -5.82
CA SER A 34 0.51 -2.90 -7.17
C SER A 34 -0.37 -1.65 -7.21
N THR A 35 -0.52 -1.09 -8.41
CA THR A 35 -1.33 0.11 -8.63
C THR A 35 -2.40 -0.14 -9.67
N VAL A 36 -3.52 0.55 -9.51
CA VAL A 36 -4.61 0.61 -10.48
C VAL A 36 -4.99 2.06 -10.75
N GLY A 37 -5.51 2.37 -11.93
CA GLY A 37 -5.99 3.73 -12.22
C GLY A 37 -7.25 4.04 -11.42
N GLY A 38 -7.37 5.28 -10.93
CA GLY A 38 -8.49 5.72 -10.09
C GLY A 38 -8.35 7.18 -9.70
N ASN A 39 -7.93 7.46 -8.46
CA ASN A 39 -7.60 8.83 -7.97
C ASN A 39 -6.70 9.63 -8.94
N SER A 40 -5.83 8.94 -9.67
CA SER A 40 -5.04 9.47 -10.78
C SER A 40 -4.93 8.44 -11.90
N GLY A 41 -4.52 8.88 -13.09
CA GLY A 41 -4.21 7.99 -14.21
C GLY A 41 -2.96 7.13 -13.94
N LEU A 42 -2.76 6.10 -14.76
CA LEU A 42 -1.61 5.17 -14.66
C LEU A 42 -0.31 5.68 -15.31
N GLU A 43 -0.29 6.95 -15.72
CA GLU A 43 0.83 7.53 -16.49
C GLU A 43 2.03 7.95 -15.62
#